data_AF-A0A9D1FIU9-F1
#
_entry.id   AF-A0A9D1FIU9-F1
#
_cell.length_a   1.000
_cell.length_b   1.000
_cell.length_c   1.000
_cell.angle_alpha   90.00
_cell.angle_beta   90.00
_cell.angle_gamma   90.00
#
_symmetry.space_group_name_H-M   'P 1'
#
loop_
_entity.id
_entity.type
_entity.pdbx_description
1 polymer ?
#
loop_
_entity_poly.entity_id
_entity_poly.type
_entity_poly.pdbx_seq_one_letter_code
_entity_poly.pdbx_strand_id
1 'polypeptide(L)'
;MKKIFCLLLLGLLMFSTAAVRALEVTDVQNDHWAASQIANALNKGYMGFQSGYSFAPDSTILRSEFVHSMLKVIRSEDIMTDGSTKFKDVDSSTQYDQSILTSEQLRLIFGYPDYTFKPEQPILRSEANAVIANVTKGFYGDINVLNGFADADQIPNWAKYSYIKNVVNNLYVNYPDPSYFRPNDYLTRAEAAVLLTQVEKQLNLVEDKYKKTAEKTKTEFLGTNTLKLVEGAPRNTVSLYNTKIVIEAGNVILAKPAQKIDSKKLEIGDQLVFVAPTDVYTQEGTFLYPAGTQFVADVQKIKRTPFRLRKQKNLIVLRKFYIPSGVSHEMAGVTYTTDKGKIVTTKTVDKKSPVKENYFEDTKTATEADFRIKYTDKLSPVVKYDLDGDEICYILLTGDMVIPNEHYWQFEVEDEGDSVDDSINTHEDM
;
A
#
# COMPACT_ATOMS: atom_id res chain seq x y z
N MET A 1 14.61 25.00 76.19
CA MET A 1 14.51 24.72 74.74
C MET A 1 14.22 23.24 74.43
N LYS A 2 13.26 22.59 75.11
CA LYS A 2 12.87 21.18 74.81
C LYS A 2 11.35 20.94 74.71
N LYS A 3 10.52 21.99 74.83
CA LYS A 3 9.05 21.88 74.71
C LYS A 3 8.45 22.53 73.46
N ILE A 4 9.27 23.16 72.62
CA ILE A 4 8.82 23.82 71.37
C ILE A 4 9.01 22.90 70.14
N PHE A 5 9.73 21.78 70.28
CA PHE A 5 9.98 20.86 69.17
C PHE A 5 8.85 19.84 68.93
N CYS A 6 7.89 19.69 69.85
CA CYS A 6 6.75 18.76 69.68
C CYS A 6 5.53 19.36 68.98
N LEU A 7 5.48 20.68 68.76
CA LEU A 7 4.33 21.33 68.09
C LEU A 7 4.54 21.54 66.58
N LEU A 8 5.75 21.29 66.08
CA LEU A 8 6.05 21.31 64.63
C LEU A 8 5.98 19.92 63.97
N LEU A 9 5.68 18.86 64.74
CA LEU A 9 5.55 17.49 64.21
C LEU A 9 4.09 17.04 64.00
N LEU A 10 3.09 17.85 64.36
CA LEU A 10 1.67 17.51 64.20
C LEU A 10 0.99 18.21 63.00
N GLY A 11 1.69 19.12 62.32
CA GLY A 11 1.13 19.90 61.19
C GLY A 11 1.32 19.27 59.80
N LEU A 12 1.91 18.07 59.71
CA LEU A 12 2.36 17.45 58.45
C LEU A 12 1.67 16.11 58.16
N LEU A 13 0.42 15.95 58.61
CA LEU A 13 -0.43 14.78 58.32
C LEU A 13 -1.81 15.15 57.75
N MET A 14 -1.90 16.32 57.12
CA MET A 14 -2.97 16.61 56.16
C MET A 14 -2.40 16.48 54.74
N PHE A 15 -1.77 15.34 54.44
CA PHE A 15 -1.77 14.88 53.06
C PHE A 15 -3.24 14.62 52.74
N SER A 16 -3.87 15.55 52.04
CA SER A 16 -5.14 15.27 51.40
C SER A 16 -4.90 14.02 50.55
N THR A 17 -5.41 12.89 51.00
CA THR A 17 -5.75 11.82 50.08
C THR A 17 -6.85 12.42 49.22
N ALA A 18 -6.44 13.10 48.14
CA ALA A 18 -7.30 13.18 46.98
C ALA A 18 -7.54 11.72 46.64
N ALA A 19 -8.69 11.20 47.09
CA ALA A 19 -9.15 9.91 46.66
C ALA A 19 -9.18 10.02 45.14
N VAL A 20 -8.22 9.37 44.48
CA VAL A 20 -8.28 9.14 43.05
C VAL A 20 -9.56 8.35 42.89
N ARG A 21 -10.64 9.04 42.52
CA ARG A 21 -11.86 8.33 42.17
C ARG A 21 -11.47 7.44 41.00
N ALA A 22 -11.60 6.13 41.19
CA ALA A 22 -11.65 5.23 40.07
C ALA A 22 -12.70 5.79 39.10
N LEU A 23 -12.35 5.83 37.82
CA LEU A 23 -13.26 6.31 36.79
C LEU A 23 -14.48 5.37 36.78
N GLU A 24 -15.55 5.74 37.49
CA GLU A 24 -16.76 4.92 37.55
C GLU A 24 -17.50 5.08 36.22
N VAL A 25 -17.46 4.03 35.41
CA VAL A 25 -18.25 3.92 34.18
C VAL A 25 -19.69 3.61 34.60
N THR A 26 -20.62 4.50 34.33
CA THR A 26 -21.96 4.46 34.94
C THR A 26 -22.88 3.37 34.38
N ASP A 27 -22.56 2.86 33.19
CA ASP A 27 -23.38 1.96 32.38
C ASP A 27 -22.69 0.65 32.03
N VAL A 28 -21.58 0.33 32.70
CA VAL A 28 -20.86 -0.95 32.55
C VAL A 28 -20.74 -1.60 33.92
N GLN A 29 -21.50 -2.68 34.12
CA GLN A 29 -21.43 -3.46 35.35
C GLN A 29 -20.08 -4.19 35.45
N ASN A 30 -19.60 -4.46 36.68
CA ASN A 30 -18.30 -5.10 36.89
C ASN A 30 -18.20 -6.52 36.30
N ASP A 31 -19.33 -7.21 36.13
CA ASP A 31 -19.47 -8.54 35.53
C ASP A 31 -19.79 -8.50 34.03
N HIS A 32 -19.86 -7.31 33.42
CA HIS A 32 -19.99 -7.18 31.98
C HIS A 32 -18.78 -7.82 31.28
N TRP A 33 -19.02 -8.61 30.23
CA TRP A 33 -17.99 -9.42 29.54
C TRP A 33 -16.80 -8.59 29.01
N ALA A 34 -17.04 -7.33 28.63
CA ALA A 34 -16.03 -6.39 28.16
C ALA A 34 -15.49 -5.42 29.25
N ALA A 35 -15.92 -5.54 30.52
CA ALA A 35 -15.64 -4.55 31.55
C ALA A 35 -14.14 -4.23 31.69
N SER A 36 -13.29 -5.26 31.69
CA SER A 36 -11.84 -5.08 31.81
C SER A 36 -11.21 -4.37 30.61
N GLN A 37 -11.69 -4.64 29.40
CA GLN A 37 -11.19 -4.07 28.16
C GLN A 37 -11.67 -2.63 27.98
N ILE A 38 -12.91 -2.33 28.39
CA ILE A 38 -13.45 -0.98 28.44
C ILE A 38 -12.64 -0.13 29.43
N ALA A 39 -12.40 -0.65 30.64
CA ALA A 39 -11.56 0.03 31.63
C ALA A 39 -10.14 0.27 31.11
N ASN A 40 -9.54 -0.70 30.41
CA ASN A 40 -8.24 -0.53 29.76
C ASN A 40 -8.25 0.58 28.69
N ALA A 41 -9.22 0.54 27.77
CA ALA A 41 -9.35 1.53 26.70
C ALA A 41 -9.54 2.96 27.23
N LEU A 42 -10.30 3.13 28.33
CA LEU A 42 -10.48 4.41 29.00
C LEU A 42 -9.21 4.87 29.72
N ASN A 43 -8.57 3.99 30.51
CA ASN A 43 -7.36 4.31 31.27
C ASN A 43 -6.17 4.68 30.38
N LYS A 44 -6.09 4.07 29.19
CA LYS A 44 -5.05 4.36 28.19
C LYS A 44 -5.42 5.51 27.26
N GLY A 45 -6.66 6.02 27.33
CA GLY A 45 -7.15 7.09 26.48
C GLY A 45 -7.41 6.69 25.03
N TYR A 46 -7.45 5.38 24.73
CA TYR A 46 -7.75 4.85 23.39
C TYR A 46 -9.18 5.17 22.98
N MET A 47 -10.12 5.08 23.92
CA MET A 47 -11.51 5.46 23.75
C MET A 47 -11.94 6.41 24.86
N GLY A 48 -12.92 7.26 24.58
CA GLY A 48 -13.53 8.17 25.57
C GLY A 48 -14.97 7.81 25.87
N PHE A 49 -15.57 8.50 26.85
CA PHE A 49 -17.02 8.41 27.11
C PHE A 49 -17.83 9.03 25.98
N GLN A 50 -19.01 8.47 25.72
CA GLN A 50 -19.92 9.02 24.72
C GLN A 50 -20.70 10.22 25.29
N SER A 51 -21.13 10.15 26.55
CA SER A 51 -21.80 11.26 27.24
C SER A 51 -21.56 11.20 28.74
N GLY A 52 -21.06 12.28 29.34
CA GLY A 52 -20.70 12.30 30.76
C GLY A 52 -19.73 11.16 31.12
N TYR A 53 -20.18 10.23 31.96
CA TYR A 53 -19.43 9.02 32.37
C TYR A 53 -20.02 7.72 31.79
N SER A 54 -20.92 7.82 30.80
CA SER A 54 -21.47 6.68 30.07
C SER A 54 -20.53 6.30 28.93
N PHE A 55 -20.10 5.04 28.93
CA PHE A 55 -19.29 4.47 27.85
C PHE A 55 -20.14 4.03 26.66
N ALA A 56 -21.40 3.67 26.91
CA ALA A 56 -22.38 3.14 25.95
C ALA A 56 -21.88 1.87 25.24
N PRO A 57 -21.69 0.75 25.98
CA PRO A 57 -21.03 -0.46 25.47
C PRO A 57 -21.73 -1.08 24.24
N ASP A 58 -23.07 -1.04 24.21
CA ASP A 58 -23.89 -1.64 23.15
C ASP A 58 -24.15 -0.71 21.96
N SER A 59 -23.78 0.57 22.06
CA SER A 59 -23.87 1.51 20.94
C SER A 59 -22.82 1.17 19.89
N THR A 60 -23.15 1.39 18.62
CA THR A 60 -22.21 1.22 17.51
C THR A 60 -21.12 2.31 17.53
N ILE A 61 -19.89 1.94 17.18
CA ILE A 61 -18.77 2.89 17.04
C ILE A 61 -18.69 3.45 15.62
N LEU A 62 -18.38 4.74 15.49
CA LEU A 62 -18.20 5.37 14.18
C LEU A 62 -16.87 4.96 13.53
N ARG A 63 -16.80 5.03 12.20
CA ARG A 63 -15.57 4.77 11.43
C ARG A 63 -14.42 5.69 11.84
N SER A 64 -14.68 6.99 11.99
CA SER A 64 -13.69 7.97 12.42
C SER A 64 -13.16 7.70 13.84
N GLU A 65 -14.06 7.35 14.76
CA GLU A 65 -13.73 6.99 16.14
C GLU A 65 -12.85 5.75 16.21
N PHE A 66 -13.20 4.68 15.50
CA PHE A 66 -12.43 3.44 15.51
C PHE A 66 -11.01 3.66 15.00
N VAL A 67 -10.86 4.40 13.90
CA VAL A 67 -9.56 4.71 13.30
C VAL A 67 -8.71 5.60 14.20
N HIS A 68 -9.31 6.62 14.82
CA HIS A 68 -8.65 7.45 15.82
C HIS A 68 -8.16 6.61 17.01
N SER A 69 -8.99 5.70 17.53
CA SER A 69 -8.60 4.78 18.61
C SER A 69 -7.48 3.84 18.18
N MET A 70 -7.51 3.33 16.95
CA MET A 70 -6.46 2.46 16.42
C MET A 70 -5.11 3.17 16.39
N LEU A 71 -5.05 4.41 15.90
CA LEU A 71 -3.81 5.21 15.88
C LEU A 71 -3.19 5.34 17.27
N LYS A 72 -4.01 5.56 18.31
CA LYS A 72 -3.54 5.62 19.71
C LYS A 72 -3.00 4.28 20.21
N VAL A 73 -3.65 3.17 19.86
CA VAL A 73 -3.18 1.83 20.23
C VAL A 73 -1.79 1.57 19.64
N ILE A 74 -1.59 1.90 18.37
CA ILE A 74 -0.30 1.71 17.68
C ILE A 74 0.72 2.85 17.94
N ARG A 75 0.35 3.87 18.73
CA ARG A 75 1.20 5.01 19.11
C ARG A 75 1.61 5.89 17.91
N SER A 76 0.69 6.11 16.98
CA SER A 76 0.86 6.87 15.75
C SER A 76 0.00 8.15 15.67
N GLU A 77 -0.74 8.49 16.72
CA GLU A 77 -1.65 9.64 16.79
C GLU A 77 -0.94 10.99 16.62
N ASP A 78 0.34 11.06 17.01
CA ASP A 78 1.16 12.27 16.96
C ASP A 78 2.04 12.34 15.69
N ILE A 79 1.81 11.49 14.69
CA ILE A 79 2.52 11.56 13.41
C ILE A 79 2.05 12.83 12.68
N MET A 80 3.01 13.71 12.41
CA MET A 80 2.75 14.94 11.67
C MET A 80 2.54 14.58 10.20
N THR A 81 1.35 14.89 9.69
CA THR A 81 0.97 14.70 8.30
C THR A 81 0.64 16.04 7.68
N ASP A 82 1.07 16.25 6.44
CA ASP A 82 0.82 17.47 5.67
C ASP A 82 -0.21 17.23 4.56
N GLY A 83 -0.79 18.32 4.05
CA GLY A 83 -1.77 18.28 2.97
C GLY A 83 -3.21 18.02 3.43
N SER A 84 -4.02 17.50 2.51
CA SER A 84 -5.44 17.20 2.71
C SER A 84 -5.72 15.78 2.27
N THR A 85 -6.73 15.16 2.86
CA THR A 85 -7.16 13.82 2.48
C THR A 85 -7.74 13.79 1.06
N LYS A 86 -7.69 12.63 0.39
CA LYS A 86 -8.38 12.43 -0.90
C LYS A 86 -9.90 12.30 -0.73
N PHE A 87 -10.40 12.12 0.49
CA PHE A 87 -11.81 11.87 0.75
C PHE A 87 -12.63 13.16 0.61
N LYS A 88 -13.61 13.16 -0.29
CA LYS A 88 -14.42 14.35 -0.61
C LYS A 88 -15.38 14.76 0.50
N ASP A 89 -15.63 13.87 1.47
CA ASP A 89 -16.56 14.05 2.60
C ASP A 89 -15.82 14.26 3.93
N VAL A 90 -14.54 14.62 3.88
CA VAL A 90 -13.72 14.94 5.06
C VAL A 90 -13.03 16.28 4.83
N ASP A 91 -13.29 17.21 5.72
CA ASP A 91 -12.69 18.54 5.76
C ASP A 91 -12.16 18.88 7.17
N SER A 92 -11.59 20.06 7.35
CA SER A 92 -11.02 20.49 8.63
C SER A 92 -12.03 20.69 9.76
N SER A 93 -13.33 20.63 9.48
CA SER A 93 -14.40 20.66 10.50
C SER A 93 -14.86 19.25 10.89
N THR A 94 -14.48 18.24 10.11
CA THR A 94 -14.84 16.83 10.37
C THR A 94 -14.15 16.35 11.65
N GLN A 95 -14.92 15.71 12.53
CA GLN A 95 -14.34 15.15 13.75
C GLN A 95 -13.31 14.07 13.41
N TYR A 96 -12.11 14.21 13.98
CA TYR A 96 -10.94 13.35 13.72
C TYR A 96 -10.39 13.42 12.29
N ASP A 97 -10.63 14.51 11.55
CA ASP A 97 -10.02 14.79 10.24
C ASP A 97 -8.52 14.47 10.17
N GLN A 98 -7.74 14.92 11.15
CA GLN A 98 -6.29 14.67 11.19
C GLN A 98 -5.97 13.19 11.38
N SER A 99 -6.78 12.46 12.17
CA SER A 99 -6.59 11.02 12.35
C SER A 99 -6.96 10.24 11.09
N ILE A 100 -7.96 10.70 10.34
CA ILE A 100 -8.34 10.15 9.04
C ILE A 100 -7.21 10.40 8.05
N LEU A 101 -6.70 11.64 7.95
CA LEU A 101 -5.57 11.98 7.10
C LEU A 101 -4.34 11.14 7.43
N THR A 102 -3.96 11.07 8.70
CA THR A 102 -2.82 10.26 9.14
C THR A 102 -3.03 8.78 8.81
N SER A 103 -4.23 8.24 9.04
CA SER A 103 -4.52 6.85 8.74
C SER A 103 -4.54 6.56 7.24
N GLU A 104 -4.97 7.51 6.41
CA GLU A 104 -4.90 7.42 4.96
C GLU A 104 -3.44 7.38 4.49
N GLN A 105 -2.61 8.31 4.95
CA GLN A 105 -1.19 8.38 4.57
C GLN A 105 -0.41 7.15 5.04
N LEU A 106 -0.75 6.65 6.22
CA LEU A 106 -0.22 5.40 6.76
C LEU A 106 -0.86 4.15 6.12
N ARG A 107 -1.86 4.30 5.25
CA ARG A 107 -2.60 3.21 4.57
C ARG A 107 -3.27 2.23 5.52
N LEU A 108 -3.71 2.72 6.68
CA LEU A 108 -4.64 2.02 7.56
C LEU A 108 -6.03 1.94 6.92
N ILE A 109 -6.41 2.99 6.18
CA ILE A 109 -7.71 3.15 5.55
C ILE A 109 -7.58 3.52 4.08
N PHE A 110 -8.53 3.09 3.26
CA PHE A 110 -8.56 3.34 1.82
C PHE A 110 -9.78 4.12 1.34
N GLY A 111 -10.83 4.20 2.16
CA GLY A 111 -12.13 4.78 1.82
C GLY A 111 -12.99 3.83 0.97
N TYR A 112 -14.07 4.39 0.41
CA TYR A 112 -14.96 3.74 -0.53
C TYR A 112 -14.58 4.09 -1.98
N PRO A 113 -15.03 3.31 -2.98
CA PRO A 113 -14.73 3.56 -4.40
C PRO A 113 -15.19 4.93 -4.92
N ASP A 114 -16.16 5.56 -4.25
CA ASP A 114 -16.68 6.87 -4.61
C ASP A 114 -15.87 8.05 -4.02
N TYR A 115 -14.66 7.77 -3.54
CA TYR A 115 -13.75 8.70 -2.86
C TYR A 115 -14.34 9.29 -1.56
N THR A 116 -15.17 8.55 -0.83
CA THR A 116 -15.63 8.92 0.52
C THR A 116 -14.96 8.10 1.63
N PHE A 117 -14.92 8.63 2.84
CA PHE A 117 -14.56 7.90 4.05
C PHE A 117 -15.78 7.50 4.90
N LYS A 118 -16.85 8.32 4.87
CA LYS A 118 -18.06 8.25 5.67
C LYS A 118 -17.76 8.29 7.18
N PRO A 119 -17.20 9.39 7.69
CA PRO A 119 -16.69 9.48 9.06
C PRO A 119 -17.76 9.22 10.13
N GLU A 120 -19.01 9.62 9.86
CA GLU A 120 -20.16 9.49 10.78
C GLU A 120 -20.95 8.18 10.61
N GLN A 121 -20.52 7.30 9.70
CA GLN A 121 -21.17 6.00 9.55
C GLN A 121 -20.62 5.02 10.60
N PRO A 122 -21.48 4.19 11.22
CA PRO A 122 -21.03 3.03 11.99
C PRO A 122 -20.11 2.13 11.16
N ILE A 123 -19.03 1.65 11.77
CA ILE A 123 -18.07 0.75 11.11
C ILE A 123 -18.58 -0.69 11.08
N LEU A 124 -18.45 -1.36 9.94
CA LEU A 124 -18.73 -2.80 9.84
C LEU A 124 -17.59 -3.61 10.48
N ARG A 125 -17.90 -4.80 10.96
CA ARG A 125 -16.90 -5.73 11.50
C ARG A 125 -15.84 -6.12 10.47
N SER A 126 -16.23 -6.27 9.20
CA SER A 126 -15.30 -6.51 8.08
C SER A 126 -14.33 -5.35 7.86
N GLU A 127 -14.80 -4.12 7.99
CA GLU A 127 -13.98 -2.91 7.81
C GLU A 127 -12.99 -2.74 8.97
N ALA A 128 -13.44 -2.95 10.21
CA ALA A 128 -12.57 -2.94 11.38
C ALA A 128 -11.46 -4.01 11.26
N ASN A 129 -11.80 -5.20 10.76
CA ASN A 129 -10.82 -6.26 10.51
C ASN A 129 -9.80 -5.89 9.44
N ALA A 130 -10.22 -5.22 8.37
CA ALA A 130 -9.30 -4.74 7.35
C ALA A 130 -8.31 -3.72 7.93
N VAL A 131 -8.77 -2.77 8.74
CA VAL A 131 -7.89 -1.80 9.43
C VAL A 131 -6.85 -2.52 10.32
N ILE A 132 -7.27 -3.52 11.10
CA ILE A 132 -6.37 -4.31 11.95
C ILE A 132 -5.35 -5.09 11.11
N ALA A 133 -5.79 -5.68 10.00
CA ALA A 133 -4.92 -6.44 9.11
C ALA A 133 -3.88 -5.54 8.43
N ASN A 134 -4.22 -4.27 8.15
CA ASN A 134 -3.32 -3.30 7.51
C ASN A 134 -2.17 -2.88 8.44
N VAL A 135 -2.37 -2.84 9.77
CA VAL A 135 -1.33 -2.41 10.72
C VAL A 135 -0.36 -3.50 11.14
N THR A 136 -0.66 -4.78 10.87
CA THR A 136 0.11 -5.91 11.38
C THR A 136 0.97 -6.58 10.32
N LYS A 137 2.14 -7.10 10.71
CA LYS A 137 3.05 -7.91 9.90
C LYS A 137 2.51 -9.33 9.76
N GLY A 138 3.08 -10.09 8.82
CA GLY A 138 2.82 -11.52 8.68
C GLY A 138 2.18 -11.88 7.35
N PHE A 139 2.15 -13.18 7.07
CA PHE A 139 1.69 -13.74 5.81
C PHE A 139 0.18 -13.98 5.82
N TYR A 140 -0.43 -13.91 4.64
CA TYR A 140 -1.75 -14.48 4.41
C TYR A 140 -1.59 -16.00 4.50
N GLY A 141 -2.08 -16.57 5.60
CA GLY A 141 -2.05 -18.02 5.82
C GLY A 141 -2.99 -18.77 4.86
N ASP A 142 -3.11 -20.07 5.08
CA ASP A 142 -4.04 -20.91 4.31
C ASP A 142 -5.48 -20.43 4.52
N ILE A 143 -6.23 -20.27 3.42
CA ILE A 143 -7.66 -19.92 3.42
C ILE A 143 -8.51 -20.90 4.23
N ASN A 144 -8.07 -22.15 4.35
CA ASN A 144 -8.71 -23.17 5.16
C ASN A 144 -8.83 -22.80 6.64
N VAL A 145 -8.08 -21.81 7.12
CA VAL A 145 -8.20 -21.28 8.50
C VAL A 145 -9.61 -20.73 8.78
N LEU A 146 -10.33 -20.28 7.74
CA LEU A 146 -11.69 -19.75 7.88
C LEU A 146 -12.75 -20.85 8.06
N ASN A 147 -12.44 -22.11 7.71
CA ASN A 147 -13.39 -23.23 7.80
C ASN A 147 -13.84 -23.53 9.24
N GLY A 148 -13.13 -23.00 10.24
CA GLY A 148 -13.51 -23.10 11.65
C GLY A 148 -14.68 -22.20 12.07
N PHE A 149 -15.18 -21.34 11.18
CA PHE A 149 -16.21 -20.35 11.47
C PHE A 149 -17.45 -20.58 10.61
N ALA A 150 -18.62 -20.57 11.24
CA ALA A 150 -19.87 -21.01 10.61
C ALA A 150 -20.38 -20.06 9.52
N ASP A 151 -19.98 -18.80 9.56
CA ASP A 151 -20.42 -17.70 8.68
C ASP A 151 -19.27 -17.13 7.83
N ALA A 152 -18.22 -17.92 7.62
CA ALA A 152 -17.07 -17.55 6.79
C ALA A 152 -17.45 -17.23 5.33
N ASP A 153 -18.53 -17.82 4.83
CA ASP A 153 -19.09 -17.57 3.50
C ASP A 153 -19.71 -16.16 3.36
N GLN A 154 -20.09 -15.53 4.47
CA GLN A 154 -20.65 -14.18 4.48
C GLN A 154 -19.59 -13.07 4.43
N ILE A 155 -18.30 -13.43 4.52
CA ILE A 155 -17.21 -12.46 4.46
C ILE A 155 -17.13 -11.88 3.05
N PRO A 156 -17.22 -10.55 2.88
CA PRO A 156 -17.02 -9.93 1.59
C PRO A 156 -15.67 -10.32 0.98
N ASN A 157 -15.62 -10.56 -0.33
CA ASN A 157 -14.40 -11.03 -1.00
C ASN A 157 -13.18 -10.14 -0.71
N TRP A 158 -13.36 -8.82 -0.68
CA TRP A 158 -12.31 -7.85 -0.37
C TRP A 158 -11.74 -7.99 1.05
N ALA A 159 -12.49 -8.54 2.00
CA ALA A 159 -12.10 -8.68 3.40
C ALA A 159 -11.51 -10.05 3.75
N LYS A 160 -11.67 -11.07 2.90
CA LYS A 160 -11.28 -12.47 3.20
C LYS A 160 -9.83 -12.58 3.67
N TYR A 161 -8.90 -11.92 2.96
CA TYR A 161 -7.48 -11.93 3.32
C TYR A 161 -7.20 -11.24 4.66
N SER A 162 -7.93 -10.19 4.99
CA SER A 162 -7.83 -9.52 6.29
C SER A 162 -8.26 -10.45 7.43
N TYR A 163 -9.35 -11.20 7.25
CA TYR A 163 -9.80 -12.20 8.22
C TYR A 163 -8.78 -13.33 8.40
N ILE A 164 -8.27 -13.91 7.31
CA ILE A 164 -7.23 -14.94 7.35
C ILE A 164 -6.03 -14.45 8.17
N LYS A 165 -5.52 -13.27 7.84
CA LYS A 165 -4.35 -12.68 8.51
C LYS A 165 -4.62 -12.45 10.00
N ASN A 166 -5.77 -11.89 10.35
CA ASN A 166 -6.13 -11.63 11.75
C ASN A 166 -6.34 -12.91 12.55
N VAL A 167 -6.90 -13.97 11.97
CA VAL A 167 -7.05 -15.27 12.65
C VAL A 167 -5.68 -15.92 12.88
N VAL A 168 -4.83 -15.98 11.86
CA VAL A 168 -3.47 -16.57 11.97
C VAL A 168 -2.61 -15.83 12.99
N ASN A 169 -2.72 -14.51 13.05
CA ASN A 169 -2.00 -13.68 14.00
C ASN A 169 -2.66 -13.61 15.39
N ASN A 170 -3.73 -14.36 15.64
CA ASN A 170 -4.49 -14.32 16.90
C ASN A 170 -4.94 -12.89 17.28
N LEU A 171 -5.31 -12.09 16.29
CA LEU A 171 -5.82 -10.72 16.41
C LEU A 171 -7.34 -10.66 16.32
N TYR A 172 -7.97 -11.67 15.73
CA TYR A 172 -9.42 -11.77 15.70
C TYR A 172 -9.94 -12.33 17.02
N VAL A 173 -10.85 -11.60 17.66
CA VAL A 173 -11.59 -12.07 18.82
C VAL A 173 -13.05 -11.68 18.64
N ASN A 174 -13.95 -12.67 18.69
CA ASN A 174 -15.38 -12.40 18.73
C ASN A 174 -15.94 -12.76 20.10
N TYR A 175 -16.87 -11.92 20.57
CA TYR A 175 -17.62 -12.15 21.79
C TYR A 175 -19.12 -12.02 21.52
N PRO A 176 -19.95 -12.74 22.29
CA PRO A 176 -19.55 -13.80 23.23
C PRO A 176 -19.14 -15.10 22.52
N ASP A 177 -19.47 -15.26 21.24
CA ASP A 177 -19.27 -16.51 20.50
C ASP A 177 -18.06 -16.44 19.55
N PRO A 178 -16.95 -17.15 19.84
CA PRO A 178 -15.76 -17.16 19.01
C PRO A 178 -15.93 -17.96 17.70
N SER A 179 -17.01 -18.72 17.51
CA SER A 179 -17.25 -19.54 16.31
C SER A 179 -17.86 -18.78 15.13
N TYR A 180 -18.14 -17.48 15.30
CA TYR A 180 -18.72 -16.62 14.26
C TYR A 180 -17.85 -15.39 13.98
N PHE A 181 -17.96 -14.86 12.76
CA PHE A 181 -17.32 -13.62 12.31
C PHE A 181 -18.24 -12.40 12.39
N ARG A 182 -19.52 -12.59 12.05
CA ARG A 182 -20.55 -11.56 11.87
C ARG A 182 -20.07 -10.42 10.94
N PRO A 183 -19.54 -10.71 9.73
CA PRO A 183 -18.74 -9.74 8.96
C PRO A 183 -19.53 -8.51 8.48
N ASN A 184 -20.85 -8.62 8.42
CA ASN A 184 -21.77 -7.59 7.93
C ASN A 184 -22.51 -6.85 9.06
N ASP A 185 -22.22 -7.17 10.32
CA ASP A 185 -22.75 -6.44 11.46
C ASP A 185 -21.94 -5.17 11.74
N TYR A 186 -22.58 -4.16 12.32
CA TYR A 186 -21.86 -3.00 12.86
C TYR A 186 -21.16 -3.35 14.17
N LEU A 187 -19.98 -2.79 14.36
CA LEU A 187 -19.18 -3.00 15.56
C LEU A 187 -19.72 -2.15 16.73
N THR A 188 -19.96 -2.78 17.88
CA THR A 188 -20.28 -2.06 19.13
C THR A 188 -19.03 -1.48 19.78
N ARG A 189 -19.20 -0.49 20.65
CA ARG A 189 -18.09 0.12 21.40
C ARG A 189 -17.42 -0.86 22.36
N ALA A 190 -18.16 -1.79 22.94
CA ALA A 190 -17.59 -2.88 23.76
C ALA A 190 -16.74 -3.84 22.93
N GLU A 191 -17.23 -4.28 21.76
CA GLU A 191 -16.46 -5.13 20.85
C GLU A 191 -15.20 -4.41 20.33
N ALA A 192 -15.29 -3.11 20.03
CA ALA A 192 -14.15 -2.30 19.64
C ALA A 192 -13.08 -2.26 20.75
N ALA A 193 -13.47 -2.05 22.01
CA ALA A 193 -12.53 -2.06 23.14
C ALA A 193 -11.79 -3.42 23.26
N VAL A 194 -12.49 -4.53 23.00
CA VAL A 194 -11.87 -5.86 22.97
C VAL A 194 -10.87 -6.00 21.84
N LEU A 195 -11.25 -5.67 20.60
CA LEU A 195 -10.37 -5.78 19.44
C LEU A 195 -9.13 -4.90 19.61
N LEU A 196 -9.30 -3.65 20.05
CA LEU A 196 -8.19 -2.73 20.34
C LEU A 196 -7.25 -3.27 21.41
N THR A 197 -7.78 -3.86 22.48
CA THR A 197 -6.98 -4.51 23.53
C THR A 197 -6.23 -5.72 22.98
N GLN A 198 -6.81 -6.47 22.04
CA GLN A 198 -6.11 -7.60 21.41
C GLN A 198 -4.94 -7.11 20.55
N VAL A 199 -5.12 -6.03 19.79
CA VAL A 199 -4.03 -5.40 19.03
C VAL A 199 -2.94 -4.88 19.98
N GLU A 200 -3.29 -4.26 21.10
CA GLU A 200 -2.34 -3.79 22.12
C GLU A 200 -1.47 -4.94 22.67
N LYS A 201 -2.07 -6.12 22.91
CA LYS A 201 -1.32 -7.30 23.37
C LYS A 201 -0.34 -7.83 22.32
N GLN A 202 -0.59 -7.55 21.05
CA GLN A 202 0.17 -8.03 19.91
C GLN A 202 0.95 -6.89 19.21
N LEU A 203 1.34 -5.84 19.93
CA LEU A 203 2.10 -4.72 19.34
C LEU A 203 3.42 -5.16 18.70
N ASN A 204 4.00 -6.30 19.10
CA ASN A 204 5.14 -6.89 18.39
C ASN A 204 4.83 -7.20 16.92
N LEU A 205 3.60 -7.56 16.60
CA LEU A 205 3.12 -7.80 15.24
C LEU A 205 2.86 -6.52 14.47
N VAL A 206 2.66 -5.36 15.11
CA VAL A 206 2.45 -4.09 14.38
C VAL A 206 3.69 -3.79 13.52
N GLU A 207 3.50 -3.34 12.28
CA GLU A 207 4.62 -3.00 11.40
C GLU A 207 5.47 -1.90 12.02
N ASP A 208 6.80 -1.99 11.93
CA ASP A 208 7.67 -1.04 12.65
C ASP A 208 7.53 0.39 12.10
N LYS A 209 7.09 0.54 10.83
CA LYS A 209 6.74 1.84 10.24
C LYS A 209 5.57 2.55 10.94
N TYR A 210 4.79 1.81 11.74
CA TYR A 210 3.66 2.31 12.53
C TYR A 210 3.98 2.48 14.02
N LYS A 211 5.20 2.14 14.47
CA LYS A 211 5.64 2.35 15.85
C LYS A 211 6.48 3.62 15.91
N LYS A 212 6.06 4.64 16.66
CA LYS A 212 6.94 5.78 16.96
C LYS A 212 8.17 5.33 17.77
N THR A 213 9.26 5.03 17.05
CA THR A 213 10.62 5.37 17.48
C THR A 213 11.23 6.12 16.32
N ALA A 214 11.63 7.36 16.57
CA ALA A 214 12.43 8.16 15.66
C ALA A 214 13.81 7.50 15.47
N GLU A 215 13.88 6.47 14.64
CA GLU A 215 15.09 6.14 13.90
C GLU A 215 14.69 6.05 12.44
N LYS A 216 15.34 6.85 11.59
CA LYS A 216 15.38 6.59 10.15
C LYS A 216 15.68 5.10 10.01
N THR A 217 14.69 4.29 9.64
CA THR A 217 14.90 2.85 9.46
C THR A 217 16.03 2.74 8.47
N LYS A 218 17.18 2.23 8.94
CA LYS A 218 18.32 1.99 8.06
C LYS A 218 17.77 1.12 6.93
N THR A 219 17.96 1.58 5.70
CA THR A 219 17.56 0.80 4.53
C THR A 219 18.38 -0.48 4.56
N GLU A 220 17.71 -1.60 4.81
CA GLU A 220 18.31 -2.92 4.92
C GLU A 220 17.92 -3.73 3.70
N PHE A 221 18.92 -4.36 3.10
CA PHE A 221 18.74 -5.23 1.96
C PHE A 221 18.15 -6.56 2.44
N LEU A 222 17.03 -6.96 1.85
CA LEU A 222 16.29 -8.17 2.19
C LEU A 222 16.59 -9.33 1.25
N GLY A 223 16.98 -9.04 0.01
CA GLY A 223 17.27 -10.07 -0.98
C GLY A 223 17.12 -9.57 -2.41
N THR A 224 17.34 -10.48 -3.35
CA THR A 224 17.22 -10.24 -4.78
C THR A 224 16.20 -11.19 -5.37
N ASN A 225 15.33 -10.64 -6.22
CA ASN A 225 14.33 -11.35 -7.00
C ASN A 225 14.58 -11.19 -8.50
N THR A 226 13.87 -12.00 -9.29
CA THR A 226 14.06 -12.13 -10.74
C THR A 226 12.89 -11.53 -11.52
N LEU A 227 13.13 -10.54 -12.39
CA LEU A 227 12.14 -9.97 -13.30
C LEU A 227 12.30 -10.54 -14.71
N LYS A 228 11.35 -11.37 -15.16
CA LYS A 228 11.41 -12.06 -16.46
C LYS A 228 10.29 -11.63 -17.41
N LEU A 229 10.12 -10.31 -17.59
CA LEU A 229 9.13 -9.75 -18.52
C LEU A 229 9.52 -9.93 -19.99
N VAL A 230 10.82 -9.86 -20.30
CA VAL A 230 11.33 -9.91 -21.68
C VAL A 230 12.48 -10.90 -21.75
N GLU A 231 12.38 -11.88 -22.65
CA GLU A 231 13.44 -12.86 -22.88
C GLU A 231 14.69 -12.17 -23.45
N GLY A 232 15.83 -12.36 -22.78
CA GLY A 232 17.10 -11.78 -23.19
C GLY A 232 17.36 -10.36 -22.72
N ALA A 233 16.53 -9.81 -21.82
CA ALA A 233 16.79 -8.53 -21.13
C ALA A 233 18.23 -8.47 -20.59
N PRO A 234 18.94 -7.33 -20.72
CA PRO A 234 20.33 -7.22 -20.24
C PRO A 234 20.51 -7.57 -18.77
N ARG A 235 19.47 -7.29 -17.96
CA ARG A 235 19.33 -7.75 -16.59
C ARG A 235 17.89 -8.17 -16.32
N ASN A 236 17.73 -8.90 -15.23
CA ASN A 236 16.47 -9.39 -14.69
C ASN A 236 16.44 -9.23 -13.17
N THR A 237 17.16 -8.25 -12.62
CA THR A 237 17.39 -8.14 -11.16
C THR A 237 16.45 -7.14 -10.51
N VAL A 238 15.80 -7.55 -9.43
CA VAL A 238 15.04 -6.67 -8.54
C VAL A 238 15.61 -6.79 -7.13
N SER A 239 16.10 -5.68 -6.59
CA SER A 239 16.66 -5.62 -5.24
C SER A 239 15.59 -5.20 -4.23
N LEU A 240 15.39 -6.02 -3.21
CA LEU A 240 14.39 -5.80 -2.16
C LEU A 240 15.06 -5.20 -0.93
N TYR A 241 14.46 -4.14 -0.40
CA TYR A 241 14.82 -3.55 0.87
C TYR A 241 13.61 -3.50 1.79
N ASN A 242 13.84 -3.31 3.08
CA ASN A 242 12.77 -3.11 4.06
C ASN A 242 11.93 -1.84 3.79
N THR A 243 12.47 -0.85 3.09
CA THR A 243 11.81 0.43 2.80
C THR A 243 11.40 0.62 1.33
N LYS A 244 11.92 -0.19 0.41
CA LYS A 244 11.73 0.00 -1.04
C LYS A 244 12.03 -1.28 -1.84
N ILE A 245 11.46 -1.34 -3.02
CA ILE A 245 11.83 -2.25 -4.10
C ILE A 245 12.60 -1.44 -5.15
N VAL A 246 13.68 -2.00 -5.70
CA VAL A 246 14.47 -1.37 -6.74
C VAL A 246 14.53 -2.29 -7.95
N ILE A 247 13.91 -1.88 -9.06
CA ILE A 247 14.13 -2.52 -10.35
C ILE A 247 15.40 -1.93 -10.94
N GLU A 248 16.45 -2.74 -11.02
CA GLU A 248 17.77 -2.24 -11.39
C GLU A 248 17.83 -1.80 -12.86
N ALA A 249 18.69 -0.84 -13.15
CA ALA A 249 19.03 -0.46 -14.52
C ALA A 249 19.42 -1.70 -15.36
N GLY A 250 18.98 -1.79 -16.61
CA GLY A 250 19.21 -2.92 -17.50
C GLY A 250 18.04 -3.90 -17.60
N ASN A 251 17.05 -3.81 -16.71
CA ASN A 251 15.77 -4.50 -16.87
C ASN A 251 14.94 -3.88 -18.00
N VAL A 252 14.05 -4.68 -18.59
CA VAL A 252 13.09 -4.21 -19.60
C VAL A 252 11.67 -4.37 -19.07
N ILE A 253 10.89 -3.29 -19.08
CA ILE A 253 9.48 -3.26 -18.69
C ILE A 253 8.58 -3.02 -19.91
N LEU A 254 7.28 -3.28 -19.75
CA LEU A 254 6.28 -3.19 -20.82
C LEU A 254 5.30 -2.05 -20.54
N ALA A 255 4.95 -1.28 -21.57
CA ALA A 255 3.92 -0.27 -21.50
C ALA A 255 3.16 -0.17 -22.82
N LYS A 256 2.02 0.52 -22.87
CA LYS A 256 1.29 0.87 -24.09
C LYS A 256 1.03 2.37 -24.15
N PRO A 257 0.99 3.01 -25.32
CA PRO A 257 0.58 4.41 -25.41
C PRO A 257 -0.80 4.64 -24.76
N ALA A 258 -0.93 5.62 -23.88
CA ALA A 258 -2.21 5.98 -23.26
C ALA A 258 -3.26 6.46 -24.28
N GLN A 259 -2.77 6.99 -25.41
CA GLN A 259 -3.58 7.46 -26.52
C GLN A 259 -2.89 7.06 -27.83
N LYS A 260 -3.66 7.03 -28.93
CA LYS A 260 -3.11 6.79 -30.25
C LYS A 260 -2.13 7.91 -30.62
N ILE A 261 -0.89 7.53 -30.94
CA ILE A 261 0.17 8.46 -31.33
C ILE A 261 0.29 8.45 -32.86
N ASP A 262 0.37 9.63 -33.47
CA ASP A 262 0.71 9.80 -34.88
C ASP A 262 2.18 10.22 -34.98
N SER A 263 3.05 9.24 -35.26
CA SER A 263 4.50 9.44 -35.28
C SER A 263 4.96 10.55 -36.25
N LYS A 264 4.15 10.92 -37.24
CA LYS A 264 4.47 11.95 -38.23
C LYS A 264 4.23 13.37 -37.74
N LYS A 265 3.39 13.54 -36.72
CA LYS A 265 3.03 14.84 -36.14
C LYS A 265 3.86 15.23 -34.93
N LEU A 266 4.68 14.31 -34.42
CA LEU A 266 5.50 14.58 -33.25
C LEU A 266 6.59 15.62 -33.53
N GLU A 267 6.86 16.41 -32.51
CA GLU A 267 7.96 17.34 -32.42
C GLU A 267 8.90 16.96 -31.26
N ILE A 268 10.15 17.43 -31.33
CA ILE A 268 11.09 17.23 -30.23
C ILE A 268 10.60 18.06 -29.04
N GLY A 269 10.52 17.43 -27.87
CA GLY A 269 9.98 18.03 -26.65
C GLY A 269 8.53 17.64 -26.35
N ASP A 270 7.82 16.99 -27.28
CA ASP A 270 6.48 16.47 -27.01
C ASP A 270 6.49 15.49 -25.84
N GLN A 271 5.48 15.61 -24.97
CA GLN A 271 5.26 14.67 -23.88
C GLN A 271 4.27 13.58 -24.27
N LEU A 272 4.66 12.35 -23.98
CA LEU A 272 3.89 11.14 -24.22
C LEU A 272 3.67 10.40 -22.91
N VAL A 273 2.49 9.82 -22.75
CA VAL A 273 2.15 8.97 -21.61
C VAL A 273 2.00 7.54 -22.12
N PHE A 274 2.70 6.63 -21.46
CA PHE A 274 2.53 5.19 -21.63
C PHE A 274 1.95 4.60 -20.36
N VAL A 275 1.32 3.44 -20.43
CA VAL A 275 0.61 2.81 -19.33
C VAL A 275 1.01 1.35 -19.24
N ALA A 276 1.31 0.84 -18.06
CA ALA A 276 1.51 -0.58 -17.82
C ALA A 276 0.24 -1.36 -18.22
N PRO A 277 0.30 -2.31 -19.18
CA PRO A 277 -0.89 -3.01 -19.65
C PRO A 277 -1.41 -4.05 -18.66
N THR A 278 -0.54 -4.53 -17.77
CA THR A 278 -0.83 -5.59 -16.81
C THR A 278 -0.07 -5.32 -15.53
N ASP A 279 -0.51 -5.95 -14.46
CA ASP A 279 0.25 -6.04 -13.22
C ASP A 279 1.62 -6.68 -13.46
N VAL A 280 2.62 -6.20 -12.74
CA VAL A 280 3.99 -6.68 -12.87
C VAL A 280 4.46 -7.30 -11.55
N TYR A 281 4.99 -8.51 -11.64
CA TYR A 281 5.55 -9.28 -10.54
C TYR A 281 6.93 -9.82 -10.90
N THR A 282 7.74 -10.13 -9.88
CA THR A 282 8.91 -10.98 -10.03
C THR A 282 8.50 -12.45 -10.18
N GLN A 283 9.43 -13.31 -10.62
CA GLN A 283 9.19 -14.75 -10.73
C GLN A 283 8.83 -15.40 -9.38
N GLU A 284 9.35 -14.84 -8.30
CA GLU A 284 9.10 -15.24 -6.92
C GLU A 284 7.76 -14.70 -6.38
N GLY A 285 6.99 -13.98 -7.20
CA GLY A 285 5.66 -13.47 -6.85
C GLY A 285 5.65 -12.12 -6.14
N THR A 286 6.79 -11.42 -6.04
CA THR A 286 6.81 -10.07 -5.47
C THR A 286 6.20 -9.09 -6.46
N PHE A 287 5.09 -8.50 -6.08
CA PHE A 287 4.42 -7.47 -6.87
C PHE A 287 5.28 -6.20 -6.93
N LEU A 288 5.40 -5.64 -8.14
CA LEU A 288 6.22 -4.48 -8.43
C LEU A 288 5.41 -3.23 -8.70
N TYR A 289 4.36 -3.31 -9.51
CA TYR A 289 3.42 -2.22 -9.76
C TYR A 289 2.20 -2.73 -10.56
N PRO A 290 1.03 -2.08 -10.41
CA PRO A 290 -0.18 -2.49 -11.09
C PRO A 290 -0.21 -2.07 -12.58
N ALA A 291 -1.12 -2.69 -13.32
CA ALA A 291 -1.68 -2.15 -14.54
C ALA A 291 -2.15 -0.71 -14.33
N GLY A 292 -2.14 0.11 -15.37
CA GLY A 292 -2.51 1.52 -15.23
C GLY A 292 -1.37 2.43 -14.74
N THR A 293 -0.25 1.88 -14.26
CA THR A 293 0.95 2.69 -13.92
C THR A 293 1.39 3.49 -15.13
N GLN A 294 1.39 4.82 -15.02
CA GLN A 294 1.68 5.72 -16.12
C GLN A 294 3.17 6.04 -16.18
N PHE A 295 3.76 6.06 -17.36
CA PHE A 295 5.14 6.41 -17.62
C PHE A 295 5.18 7.63 -18.52
N VAL A 296 5.73 8.73 -18.01
CA VAL A 296 5.81 10.00 -18.74
C VAL A 296 7.16 10.12 -19.43
N ALA A 297 7.10 10.45 -20.72
CA ALA A 297 8.24 10.46 -21.60
C ALA A 297 8.30 11.72 -22.46
N ASP A 298 9.52 12.17 -22.76
CA ASP A 298 9.77 13.24 -23.71
C ASP A 298 10.31 12.67 -25.02
N VAL A 299 9.85 13.21 -26.15
CA VAL A 299 10.44 12.94 -27.46
C VAL A 299 11.77 13.68 -27.57
N GLN A 300 12.88 12.96 -27.63
CA GLN A 300 14.23 13.55 -27.66
C GLN A 300 14.83 13.60 -29.06
N LYS A 301 14.53 12.62 -29.93
CA LYS A 301 15.00 12.62 -31.33
C LYS A 301 13.96 12.03 -32.26
N ILE A 302 13.83 12.60 -33.45
CA ILE A 302 12.94 12.13 -34.51
C ILE A 302 13.77 11.86 -35.76
N LYS A 303 13.78 10.62 -36.25
CA LYS A 303 14.39 10.27 -37.54
C LYS A 303 13.31 10.17 -38.61
N ARG A 304 13.29 11.16 -39.50
CA ARG A 304 12.34 11.23 -40.61
C ARG A 304 12.71 10.23 -41.73
N THR A 305 11.79 9.33 -42.06
CA THR A 305 11.92 8.37 -43.16
C THR A 305 11.42 9.01 -44.47
N PRO A 306 12.18 8.95 -45.59
CA PRO A 306 11.87 9.73 -46.80
C PRO A 306 10.56 9.39 -47.55
N PHE A 307 9.92 8.26 -47.25
CA PHE A 307 8.77 7.77 -48.02
C PHE A 307 7.45 8.03 -47.26
N ARG A 308 6.45 8.61 -47.94
CA ARG A 308 5.18 9.14 -47.37
C ARG A 308 4.35 8.12 -46.57
N LEU A 309 4.59 6.83 -46.81
CA LEU A 309 3.90 5.68 -46.18
C LEU A 309 4.70 5.01 -45.05
N ARG A 310 5.95 5.42 -44.77
CA ARG A 310 6.77 4.80 -43.73
C ARG A 310 6.64 5.53 -42.40
N LYS A 311 6.66 4.74 -41.34
CA LYS A 311 6.54 5.20 -39.96
C LYS A 311 7.84 5.85 -39.48
N GLN A 312 7.74 6.81 -38.55
CA GLN A 312 8.90 7.55 -38.06
C GLN A 312 9.58 6.82 -36.92
N LYS A 313 10.92 6.86 -36.89
CA LYS A 313 11.69 6.25 -35.82
C LYS A 313 12.03 7.32 -34.78
N ASN A 314 11.53 7.14 -33.56
CA ASN A 314 11.66 8.13 -32.50
C ASN A 314 12.49 7.58 -31.34
N LEU A 315 13.29 8.44 -30.72
CA LEU A 315 13.88 8.21 -29.41
C LEU A 315 13.02 8.95 -28.38
N ILE A 316 12.44 8.17 -27.49
CA ILE A 316 11.59 8.63 -26.41
C ILE A 316 12.28 8.26 -25.10
N VAL A 317 12.41 9.25 -24.22
CA VAL A 317 13.10 9.11 -22.93
C VAL A 317 12.11 9.30 -21.81
N LEU A 318 12.00 8.30 -20.95
CA LEU A 318 11.13 8.28 -19.79
C LEU A 318 11.87 8.85 -18.59
N ARG A 319 11.20 9.74 -17.86
CA ARG A 319 11.79 10.46 -16.71
C ARG A 319 11.04 10.25 -15.41
N LYS A 320 9.74 9.95 -15.51
CA LYS A 320 8.87 9.80 -14.35
C LYS A 320 7.85 8.71 -14.59
N PHE A 321 7.40 8.09 -13.52
CA PHE A 321 6.21 7.25 -13.52
C PHE A 321 5.25 7.66 -12.40
N TYR A 322 3.97 7.37 -12.60
CA TYR A 322 2.89 7.58 -11.67
C TYR A 322 2.22 6.25 -11.41
N ILE A 323 2.18 5.84 -10.15
CA ILE A 323 1.30 4.73 -9.75
C ILE A 323 -0.16 5.19 -9.77
N PRO A 324 -1.16 4.29 -9.90
CA PRO A 324 -2.57 4.66 -9.96
C PRO A 324 -3.07 5.52 -8.78
N SER A 325 -2.38 5.51 -7.64
CA SER A 325 -2.66 6.41 -6.51
C SER A 325 -2.26 7.88 -6.75
N GLY A 326 -1.72 8.22 -7.92
CA GLY A 326 -1.36 9.59 -8.31
C GLY A 326 0.03 10.06 -7.85
N VAL A 327 0.76 9.25 -7.08
CA VAL A 327 2.11 9.58 -6.61
C VAL A 327 3.12 9.38 -7.73
N SER A 328 3.98 10.38 -7.95
CA SER A 328 5.00 10.36 -8.98
C SER A 328 6.38 9.98 -8.41
N HIS A 329 7.13 9.20 -9.17
CA HIS A 329 8.52 8.87 -8.87
C HIS A 329 9.42 9.09 -10.08
N GLU A 330 10.68 9.43 -9.82
CA GLU A 330 11.70 9.57 -10.85
C GLU A 330 12.10 8.19 -11.41
N MET A 331 12.38 8.15 -12.70
CA MET A 331 12.97 7.00 -13.38
C MET A 331 13.87 7.45 -14.52
N ALA A 332 14.63 6.53 -15.07
CA ALA A 332 15.32 6.74 -16.33
C ALA A 332 15.11 5.52 -17.23
N GLY A 333 14.44 5.73 -18.36
CA GLY A 333 14.21 4.66 -19.33
C GLY A 333 14.21 5.17 -20.76
N VAL A 334 14.44 4.28 -21.71
CA VAL A 334 14.34 4.57 -23.14
C VAL A 334 13.54 3.48 -23.82
N THR A 335 12.85 3.85 -24.89
CA THR A 335 12.14 2.86 -25.70
C THR A 335 13.12 1.88 -26.36
N TYR A 336 12.73 0.61 -26.37
CA TYR A 336 13.52 -0.53 -26.79
C TYR A 336 12.79 -1.30 -27.88
N THR A 337 13.53 -1.96 -28.79
CA THR A 337 12.94 -2.76 -29.88
C THR A 337 13.19 -4.25 -29.64
N THR A 338 12.17 -5.07 -29.87
CA THR A 338 12.28 -6.54 -29.89
C THR A 338 11.76 -7.08 -31.23
N ASP A 339 12.18 -8.30 -31.60
CA ASP A 339 11.61 -9.06 -32.72
C ASP A 339 10.95 -10.30 -32.12
N LYS A 340 9.62 -10.38 -32.20
CA LYS A 340 8.81 -11.44 -31.58
C LYS A 340 9.13 -11.65 -30.09
N GLY A 341 9.30 -10.55 -29.35
CA GLY A 341 9.62 -10.58 -27.91
C GLY A 341 11.08 -10.93 -27.58
N LYS A 342 11.92 -11.19 -28.58
CA LYS A 342 13.35 -11.42 -28.40
C LYS A 342 14.14 -10.15 -28.67
N ILE A 343 15.12 -9.90 -27.82
CA ILE A 343 15.99 -8.74 -27.96
C ILE A 343 16.79 -8.78 -29.27
N VAL A 344 16.62 -7.74 -30.08
CA VAL A 344 17.40 -7.55 -31.31
C VAL A 344 18.69 -6.82 -30.95
N THR A 345 19.78 -7.57 -30.81
CA THR A 345 21.11 -6.95 -30.71
C THR A 345 21.62 -6.59 -32.11
N THR A 346 22.39 -5.50 -32.23
CA THR A 346 22.99 -5.05 -33.51
C THR A 346 24.00 -6.04 -34.13
N LYS A 347 24.23 -7.21 -33.54
CA LYS A 347 25.06 -8.28 -34.13
C LYS A 347 24.49 -8.88 -35.42
N THR A 348 23.22 -8.63 -35.75
CA THR A 348 22.66 -9.02 -37.06
C THR A 348 22.97 -8.01 -38.17
N VAL A 349 23.62 -6.86 -37.87
CA VAL A 349 23.91 -5.81 -38.86
C VAL A 349 25.40 -5.55 -39.12
N ASP A 350 26.35 -5.90 -38.23
CA ASP A 350 27.76 -5.92 -38.65
C ASP A 350 28.67 -6.84 -37.80
N LYS A 351 29.26 -7.84 -38.45
CA LYS A 351 30.06 -8.95 -37.85
C LYS A 351 31.50 -8.56 -37.46
N LYS A 352 31.86 -7.28 -37.34
CA LYS A 352 33.28 -6.86 -37.24
C LYS A 352 33.61 -5.92 -36.08
N SER A 353 33.27 -6.27 -34.83
CA SER A 353 34.05 -5.83 -33.66
C SER A 353 33.64 -6.56 -32.38
N PRO A 354 34.58 -7.20 -31.65
CA PRO A 354 34.30 -7.77 -30.34
C PRO A 354 34.34 -6.65 -29.30
N VAL A 355 33.18 -6.24 -28.77
CA VAL A 355 33.16 -5.33 -27.61
C VAL A 355 33.31 -6.17 -26.35
N LYS A 356 34.44 -5.97 -25.66
CA LYS A 356 34.79 -6.62 -24.40
C LYS A 356 33.76 -6.29 -23.32
N GLU A 357 33.25 -7.33 -22.68
CA GLU A 357 32.51 -7.27 -21.41
C GLU A 357 33.44 -6.72 -20.34
N ASN A 358 33.17 -5.52 -19.83
CA ASN A 358 33.68 -5.07 -18.55
C ASN A 358 32.74 -3.99 -17.98
N TYR A 359 32.60 -4.05 -16.65
CA TYR A 359 32.14 -3.02 -15.71
C TYR A 359 30.69 -3.08 -15.19
N PHE A 360 30.59 -3.61 -13.97
CA PHE A 360 29.87 -3.01 -12.86
C PHE A 360 30.82 -3.04 -11.65
N GLU A 361 31.55 -1.96 -11.40
CA GLU A 361 32.25 -1.79 -10.12
C GLU A 361 31.52 -0.74 -9.28
N ASP A 362 31.35 -1.13 -8.02
CA ASP A 362 30.74 -0.46 -6.88
C ASP A 362 31.15 1.02 -6.77
N THR A 363 30.20 1.97 -6.74
CA THR A 363 30.54 3.40 -6.57
C THR A 363 29.54 4.14 -5.67
N LYS A 364 29.82 4.09 -4.36
CA LYS A 364 29.16 4.86 -3.28
C LYS A 364 29.38 6.39 -3.32
N THR A 365 29.86 7.02 -4.39
CA THR A 365 30.40 8.39 -4.30
C THR A 365 30.24 9.31 -5.53
N ALA A 366 29.33 9.04 -6.47
CA ALA A 366 29.12 9.94 -7.62
C ALA A 366 27.81 10.75 -7.51
N THR A 367 27.89 12.06 -7.76
CA THR A 367 26.77 13.01 -7.66
C THR A 367 25.67 12.77 -8.71
N GLU A 368 24.43 12.88 -8.26
CA GLU A 368 23.16 12.41 -8.85
C GLU A 368 22.83 12.94 -10.27
N ALA A 369 23.46 14.03 -10.72
CA ALA A 369 23.13 14.69 -11.98
C ALA A 369 23.92 14.17 -13.21
N ASP A 370 25.13 13.65 -13.04
CA ASP A 370 26.04 13.35 -14.16
C ASP A 370 25.91 11.92 -14.70
N PHE A 371 25.28 11.01 -13.95
CA PHE A 371 25.17 9.60 -14.35
C PHE A 371 23.94 9.27 -15.21
N ARG A 372 22.95 10.17 -15.29
CA ARG A 372 21.64 9.89 -15.91
C ARG A 372 21.61 9.76 -17.45
N ILE A 373 22.73 9.96 -18.17
CA ILE A 373 22.70 9.94 -19.66
C ILE A 373 23.90 9.19 -20.30
N LYS A 374 25.01 8.92 -19.61
CA LYS A 374 26.23 8.38 -20.26
C LYS A 374 26.20 6.90 -20.68
N TYR A 375 25.19 6.12 -20.26
CA TYR A 375 25.07 4.70 -20.61
C TYR A 375 24.29 4.42 -21.90
N THR A 376 23.63 5.44 -22.49
CA THR A 376 22.83 5.27 -23.71
C THR A 376 23.66 5.09 -24.98
N ASP A 377 24.96 5.43 -24.94
CA ASP A 377 25.82 5.43 -26.14
C ASP A 377 26.65 4.14 -26.33
N LYS A 378 26.83 3.32 -25.27
CA LYS A 378 27.70 2.13 -25.29
C LYS A 378 26.96 0.81 -25.41
N LEU A 379 25.77 0.72 -24.84
CA LEU A 379 24.80 -0.24 -25.32
C LEU A 379 24.32 0.35 -26.66
N SER A 380 24.19 -0.45 -27.71
CA SER A 380 23.34 -0.07 -28.83
C SER A 380 21.94 -0.62 -28.55
N PRO A 381 21.13 -0.06 -27.61
CA PRO A 381 19.72 -0.35 -27.69
C PRO A 381 19.30 0.07 -29.09
N VAL A 382 18.47 -0.70 -29.76
CA VAL A 382 17.82 -0.20 -30.96
C VAL A 382 16.85 0.87 -30.46
N VAL A 383 17.34 2.11 -30.32
CA VAL A 383 16.72 3.28 -29.67
C VAL A 383 15.60 3.89 -30.54
N LYS A 384 14.89 3.05 -31.28
CA LYS A 384 14.05 3.47 -32.40
C LYS A 384 12.76 2.69 -32.35
N TYR A 385 11.83 3.21 -31.57
CA TYR A 385 10.49 2.66 -31.48
C TYR A 385 9.61 3.21 -32.60
N ASP A 386 8.71 2.35 -33.07
CA ASP A 386 7.68 2.68 -34.03
C ASP A 386 6.34 2.82 -33.30
N LEU A 387 5.92 4.07 -33.09
CA LEU A 387 4.73 4.41 -32.33
C LEU A 387 3.42 4.00 -33.03
N ASP A 388 3.46 3.73 -34.34
CA ASP A 388 2.25 3.40 -35.10
C ASP A 388 2.10 1.87 -35.32
N GLY A 389 2.99 1.03 -34.77
CA GLY A 389 3.09 -0.41 -35.09
C GLY A 389 2.98 -1.37 -33.94
N ASP A 390 3.58 -1.04 -32.80
CA ASP A 390 3.60 -1.90 -31.65
C ASP A 390 2.54 -1.44 -30.65
N GLU A 391 1.55 -2.30 -30.37
CA GLU A 391 0.60 -2.06 -29.27
C GLU A 391 1.32 -2.05 -27.92
N ILE A 392 2.50 -2.68 -27.82
CA ILE A 392 3.34 -2.79 -26.63
C ILE A 392 4.69 -2.11 -26.88
N CYS A 393 4.96 -1.07 -26.11
CA CYS A 393 6.23 -0.41 -25.98
C CYS A 393 7.11 -1.11 -24.95
N TYR A 394 8.29 -1.55 -25.37
CA TYR A 394 9.32 -2.06 -24.47
C TYR A 394 10.17 -0.89 -23.97
N ILE A 395 10.42 -0.84 -22.67
CA ILE A 395 11.19 0.25 -22.03
C ILE A 395 12.40 -0.40 -21.36
N LEU A 396 13.60 -0.08 -21.84
CA LEU A 396 14.84 -0.41 -21.16
C LEU A 396 15.11 0.62 -20.08
N LEU A 397 15.22 0.17 -18.83
CA LEU A 397 15.63 1.03 -17.73
C LEU A 397 17.12 1.37 -17.87
N THR A 398 17.44 2.66 -17.99
CA THR A 398 18.81 3.17 -18.05
C THR A 398 19.32 3.66 -16.70
N GLY A 399 18.44 3.71 -15.71
CA GLY A 399 18.74 3.92 -14.30
C GLY A 399 17.77 3.10 -13.44
N ASP A 400 18.05 3.00 -12.15
CA ASP A 400 17.21 2.24 -11.22
C ASP A 400 15.82 2.88 -11.11
N MET A 401 14.79 2.05 -11.17
CA MET A 401 13.43 2.45 -10.86
C MET A 401 13.15 2.08 -9.41
N VAL A 402 13.11 3.11 -8.55
CA VAL A 402 12.93 2.95 -7.11
C VAL A 402 11.46 3.09 -6.77
N ILE A 403 10.96 2.06 -6.12
CA ILE A 403 9.55 1.92 -5.77
C ILE A 403 9.45 1.81 -4.25
N PRO A 404 8.93 2.81 -3.54
CA PRO A 404 8.81 2.74 -2.10
C PRO A 404 7.89 1.58 -1.65
N ASN A 405 8.28 0.84 -0.59
CA ASN A 405 7.49 -0.30 -0.08
C ASN A 405 6.13 0.11 0.47
N GLU A 406 5.98 1.40 0.75
CA GLU A 406 4.75 2.01 1.20
C GLU A 406 3.62 1.89 0.16
N HIS A 407 3.84 1.32 -1.04
CA HIS A 407 2.94 1.55 -2.18
C HIS A 407 2.06 0.42 -2.75
N TYR A 408 2.05 -0.81 -2.22
CA TYR A 408 1.23 -1.87 -2.86
C TYR A 408 0.36 -2.72 -1.96
N TRP A 409 -0.90 -2.29 -1.77
CA TRP A 409 -1.99 -3.17 -1.34
C TRP A 409 -3.32 -2.68 -1.91
N GLN A 410 -3.49 -2.77 -3.23
CA GLN A 410 -4.83 -2.74 -3.86
C GLN A 410 -4.79 -3.68 -5.08
N PHE A 411 -5.34 -4.88 -4.93
CA PHE A 411 -5.87 -5.65 -6.05
C PHE A 411 -7.37 -5.40 -6.07
N GLU A 412 -7.83 -4.57 -7.01
CA GLU A 412 -9.21 -4.63 -7.49
C GLU A 412 -9.29 -5.81 -8.45
N VAL A 413 -10.13 -6.80 -8.11
CA VAL A 413 -10.61 -7.78 -9.06
C VAL A 413 -11.78 -7.12 -9.77
N GLU A 414 -11.55 -6.59 -10.97
CA GLU A 414 -12.62 -6.30 -11.90
C GLU A 414 -13.12 -7.65 -12.46
N ASP A 415 -14.26 -8.12 -11.94
CA ASP A 415 -15.04 -9.17 -12.62
C ASP A 415 -15.72 -8.53 -13.85
N GLU A 416 -15.03 -8.53 -14.99
CA GLU A 416 -15.68 -8.43 -16.29
C GLU A 416 -16.34 -9.78 -16.63
N GLY A 417 -17.66 -9.81 -16.46
CA GLY A 417 -18.68 -10.55 -17.22
C GLY A 417 -18.38 -11.97 -17.72
N ASP A 418 -19.20 -12.91 -17.27
CA ASP A 418 -19.80 -13.88 -18.20
C ASP A 418 -21.30 -14.02 -17.89
N SER A 419 -22.11 -13.46 -18.77
CA SER A 419 -23.53 -13.81 -18.92
C SER A 419 -23.60 -15.22 -19.49
N VAL A 420 -23.90 -16.21 -18.65
CA VAL A 420 -24.30 -17.53 -19.14
C VAL A 420 -25.82 -17.54 -19.31
N ASP A 421 -26.20 -17.45 -20.58
CA ASP A 421 -27.49 -17.82 -21.14
C ASP A 421 -27.73 -19.32 -20.88
N ASP A 422 -28.55 -19.64 -19.86
CA ASP A 422 -29.04 -21.01 -19.65
C ASP A 422 -30.24 -21.26 -20.56
N SER A 423 -29.94 -21.58 -21.82
CA SER A 423 -30.87 -22.17 -22.77
C SER A 423 -30.33 -23.48 -23.34
N ILE A 424 -30.31 -24.56 -22.55
CA ILE A 424 -30.23 -25.93 -23.10
C ILE A 424 -31.28 -26.85 -22.47
N ASN A 425 -32.31 -27.04 -23.28
CA ASN A 425 -33.22 -28.16 -23.37
C ASN A 425 -32.44 -29.47 -23.65
N THR A 426 -32.76 -30.59 -22.99
CA THR A 426 -32.90 -31.93 -23.62
C THR A 426 -33.17 -33.05 -22.60
N HIS A 427 -34.35 -33.67 -22.79
CA HIS A 427 -34.68 -35.11 -22.73
C HIS A 427 -34.34 -35.94 -21.48
N GLU A 428 -35.32 -36.47 -20.74
CA GLU A 428 -36.08 -37.70 -21.05
C GLU A 428 -35.17 -38.83 -21.58
N ASP A 429 -34.79 -39.76 -20.69
CA ASP A 429 -35.07 -41.19 -20.87
C ASP A 429 -34.61 -42.02 -19.66
N MET A 430 -35.53 -42.91 -19.24
CA MET A 430 -35.47 -44.01 -18.24
C MET A 430 -35.58 -43.71 -16.75
#